data_AF-A0A966USI1-F1
#
_entry.id   AF-A0A966USI1-F1
#
_cell.length_a   1.000
_cell.length_b   1.000
_cell.length_c   1.000
_cell.angle_alpha   90.00
_cell.angle_beta   90.00
_cell.angle_gamma   90.00
#
_symmetry.space_group_name_H-M   'P 1'
#
loop_
_entity.id
_entity.type
_entity.pdbx_description
1 polymer ?
#
loop_
_entity_poly.entity_id
_entity_poly.type
_entity_poly.pdbx_seq_one_letter_code
_entity_poly.pdbx_strand_id
1 'polypeptide(L)'
;IKENLNYKATSLRKVFPKYFSTDEIAQEYAHFPEMIANRVYANRMGNGSEDSGDGYKYCGRGLIQLTGHDNYSAFADSLSMTMPETVEFLQTFEGCVQSACWFWESNGLNDLADAGDIKGMTKRINGGYIGLEDRIKHYQHALDVLCG
;
A
#
# COMPACT_ATOMS: atom_id res chain seq x y z
N ILE A 1 7.36 9.12 -0.59
CA ILE A 1 6.66 8.67 0.64
C ILE A 1 6.68 7.14 0.65
N LYS A 2 7.20 6.50 1.71
CA LYS A 2 7.39 5.04 1.79
C LYS A 2 6.95 4.54 3.16
N GLU A 3 6.36 3.34 3.23
CA GLU A 3 6.04 2.70 4.49
C GLU A 3 7.29 2.56 5.38
N ASN A 4 7.16 2.88 6.68
CA ASN A 4 8.21 2.65 7.67
C ASN A 4 7.90 1.36 8.44
N LEU A 5 8.68 0.32 8.14
CA LEU A 5 8.54 -1.01 8.76
C LEU A 5 9.48 -1.23 9.95
N ASN A 6 10.00 -0.16 10.56
CA ASN A 6 10.85 -0.28 11.74
C ASN A 6 10.00 -0.48 13.02
N TYR A 7 9.57 -1.72 13.26
CA TYR A 7 8.75 -2.10 14.40
C TYR A 7 9.55 -2.79 15.51
N LYS A 8 9.14 -2.56 16.76
CA LYS A 8 9.50 -3.40 17.91
C LYS A 8 8.75 -4.73 17.84
N ALA A 9 9.30 -5.79 18.42
CA ALA A 9 8.66 -7.11 18.48
C ALA A 9 7.22 -7.07 19.00
N THR A 10 6.97 -6.34 20.10
CA THR A 10 5.62 -6.19 20.66
C THR A 10 4.63 -5.49 19.72
N SER A 11 5.13 -4.59 18.87
CA SER A 11 4.29 -3.95 17.84
C SER A 11 4.02 -4.90 16.67
N LEU A 12 5.01 -5.70 16.26
CA LEU A 12 4.82 -6.72 15.21
C LEU A 12 3.72 -7.72 15.59
N ARG A 13 3.68 -8.16 16.86
CA ARG A 13 2.61 -9.01 17.39
C ARG A 13 1.22 -8.40 17.32
N LYS A 14 1.12 -7.08 17.40
CA LYS A 14 -0.16 -6.33 17.38
C LYS A 14 -0.62 -5.99 15.96
N VAL A 15 0.31 -5.52 15.13
CA VAL A 15 0.00 -5.00 13.78
C VAL A 15 -0.08 -6.15 12.77
N PHE A 16 0.76 -7.17 12.92
CA PHE A 16 0.88 -8.29 11.99
C PHE A 16 0.76 -9.66 12.70
N PRO A 17 -0.28 -9.89 13.53
CA PRO A 17 -0.40 -11.09 14.35
C PRO A 17 -0.41 -12.40 13.54
N LYS A 18 -0.90 -12.33 12.29
CA LYS A 18 -0.89 -13.46 11.35
C LYS A 18 0.53 -13.91 10.96
N TYR A 19 1.46 -12.96 10.85
CA TYR A 19 2.82 -13.21 10.35
C TYR A 19 3.82 -13.42 11.49
N PHE A 20 3.58 -12.76 12.63
CA PHE A 20 4.37 -12.88 13.83
C PHE A 20 3.48 -13.47 14.92
N SER A 21 3.37 -14.80 14.93
CA SER A 21 2.44 -15.55 15.80
C SER A 21 3.00 -15.83 17.20
N THR A 22 4.31 -15.73 17.38
CA THR A 22 5.00 -15.89 18.66
C THR A 22 6.00 -14.76 18.88
N ASP A 23 6.39 -14.57 20.14
CA ASP A 23 7.31 -13.50 20.52
C ASP A 23 8.74 -13.78 20.02
N GLU A 24 9.11 -15.06 19.91
CA GLU A 24 10.39 -15.51 19.35
C GLU A 24 10.52 -15.05 17.89
N ILE A 25 9.52 -15.37 17.05
CA ILE A 25 9.48 -14.92 15.65
C ILE A 25 9.46 -13.38 15.60
N ALA A 26 8.71 -12.71 16.47
CA ALA A 26 8.67 -11.25 16.46
C ALA A 26 10.03 -10.61 16.84
N GLN A 27 10.82 -11.24 17.71
CA GLN A 27 12.14 -10.74 18.10
C GLN A 27 13.16 -10.87 16.98
N GLU A 28 13.14 -11.96 16.21
CA GLU A 28 14.05 -12.18 15.09
C GLU A 28 13.96 -11.07 14.03
N TYR A 29 12.77 -10.51 13.83
CA TYR A 29 12.49 -9.53 12.77
C TYR A 29 12.46 -8.09 13.26
N ALA A 30 12.39 -7.86 14.58
CA ALA A 30 12.27 -6.53 15.13
C ALA A 30 13.43 -5.64 14.66
N HIS A 31 13.11 -4.41 14.27
CA HIS A 31 14.08 -3.44 13.75
C HIS A 31 14.75 -3.78 12.42
N PHE A 32 14.33 -4.85 11.74
CA PHE A 32 14.78 -5.21 10.39
C PHE A 32 13.66 -4.98 9.36
N PRO A 33 13.45 -3.73 8.90
CA PRO A 33 12.30 -3.38 8.05
C PRO A 33 12.24 -4.17 6.74
N GLU A 34 13.39 -4.51 6.16
CA GLU A 34 13.45 -5.34 4.95
C GLU A 34 12.95 -6.76 5.20
N MET A 35 13.41 -7.42 6.27
CA MET A 35 12.92 -8.74 6.66
C MET A 35 11.41 -8.71 6.97
N ILE A 36 10.96 -7.67 7.67
CA ILE A 36 9.53 -7.49 7.98
C ILE A 36 8.72 -7.38 6.69
N ALA A 37 9.16 -6.56 5.73
CA ALA A 37 8.48 -6.38 4.45
C ALA A 37 8.43 -7.69 3.64
N ASN A 38 9.58 -8.37 3.54
CA ASN A 38 9.72 -9.63 2.84
C ASN A 38 8.77 -10.69 3.41
N ARG A 39 8.63 -10.77 4.74
CA ARG A 39 7.69 -11.70 5.38
C ARG A 39 6.22 -11.33 5.17
N VAL A 40 5.86 -10.07 5.40
CA VAL A 40 4.46 -9.61 5.37
C VAL A 40 3.89 -9.64 3.94
N TYR A 41 4.73 -9.38 2.95
CA TYR A 41 4.33 -9.27 1.54
C TYR A 41 4.75 -10.46 0.67
N ALA A 42 5.36 -11.51 1.23
CA ALA A 42 5.69 -12.73 0.49
C ALA A 42 4.45 -13.40 -0.14
N ASN A 43 4.62 -13.93 -1.36
CA ASN A 43 3.61 -14.69 -2.10
C ASN A 43 2.27 -13.96 -2.29
N ARG A 44 2.32 -12.63 -2.42
CA ARG A 44 1.14 -11.76 -2.55
C ARG A 44 1.38 -10.74 -3.64
N MET A 45 0.34 -10.44 -4.43
CA MET A 45 0.38 -9.36 -5.43
C MET A 45 1.57 -9.53 -6.39
N GLY A 46 1.84 -10.77 -6.81
CA GLY A 46 2.95 -11.12 -7.70
C GLY A 46 4.31 -11.27 -7.04
N ASN A 47 4.47 -10.89 -5.77
CA ASN A 47 5.75 -11.05 -5.07
C ASN A 47 6.11 -12.53 -4.91
N GLY A 48 7.40 -12.85 -5.03
CA GLY A 48 7.95 -14.16 -4.71
C GLY A 48 7.93 -14.50 -3.21
N SER A 49 8.68 -15.55 -2.86
CA SER A 49 8.86 -15.98 -1.46
C SER A 49 9.52 -14.90 -0.60
N GLU A 50 9.54 -15.09 0.71
CA GLU A 50 10.23 -14.18 1.64
C GLU A 50 11.72 -13.98 1.25
N ASP A 51 12.40 -15.05 0.83
CA ASP A 51 13.81 -15.00 0.42
C ASP A 51 14.06 -14.26 -0.90
N SER A 52 13.02 -13.98 -1.69
CA SER A 52 13.17 -13.28 -2.98
C SER A 52 13.58 -11.82 -2.81
N GLY A 53 13.30 -11.21 -1.66
CA GLY A 53 13.45 -9.77 -1.44
C GLY A 53 12.35 -8.90 -2.05
N ASP A 54 11.36 -9.51 -2.72
CA ASP A 54 10.31 -8.78 -3.44
C ASP A 54 9.41 -7.97 -2.50
N GLY A 55 9.14 -8.48 -1.29
CA GLY A 55 8.29 -7.79 -0.33
C GLY A 55 8.84 -6.43 0.08
N TYR A 56 10.16 -6.30 0.22
CA TYR A 56 10.82 -5.02 0.47
C TYR A 56 11.00 -4.20 -0.80
N LYS A 57 11.40 -4.84 -1.91
CA LYS A 57 11.62 -4.17 -3.19
C LYS A 57 10.35 -3.45 -3.66
N TYR A 58 9.20 -4.12 -3.58
CA TYR A 58 7.88 -3.64 -4.00
C TYR A 58 6.94 -3.33 -2.82
N CYS A 59 7.49 -2.90 -1.67
CA CYS A 59 6.70 -2.44 -0.53
C CYS A 59 5.87 -1.17 -0.84
N GLY A 60 4.94 -0.83 0.06
CA GLY A 60 4.05 0.32 -0.09
C GLY A 60 4.77 1.66 -0.30
N ARG A 61 4.49 2.31 -1.43
CA ARG A 61 4.97 3.66 -1.77
C ARG A 61 3.83 4.56 -2.23
N GLY A 62 4.02 5.86 -2.05
CA GLY A 62 3.08 6.87 -2.53
C GLY A 62 1.84 7.05 -1.67
N LEU A 63 0.94 7.91 -2.17
CA LEU A 63 -0.24 8.39 -1.44
C LEU A 63 -1.29 7.28 -1.23
N ILE A 64 -1.44 6.40 -2.24
CA ILE A 64 -2.37 5.26 -2.19
C ILE A 64 -1.72 3.99 -1.64
N GLN A 65 -0.42 4.02 -1.28
CA GLN A 65 0.38 2.85 -0.89
C GLN A 65 0.38 1.75 -1.97
N LEU A 66 0.82 2.09 -3.19
CA LEU A 66 1.02 1.12 -4.26
C LEU A 66 2.01 0.05 -3.78
N THR A 67 1.59 -1.22 -3.81
CA THR A 67 2.31 -2.35 -3.18
C THR A 67 2.24 -3.60 -4.06
N GLY A 68 3.33 -4.35 -4.14
CA GLY A 68 3.42 -5.64 -4.81
C GLY A 68 3.89 -5.57 -6.26
N HIS A 69 4.60 -6.61 -6.69
CA HIS A 69 5.17 -6.74 -8.03
C HIS A 69 4.14 -6.49 -9.13
N ASP A 70 2.96 -7.11 -9.07
CA ASP A 70 1.93 -6.99 -10.12
C ASP A 70 1.48 -5.54 -10.32
N ASN A 71 1.25 -4.82 -9.21
CA ASN A 71 0.83 -3.42 -9.25
C ASN A 71 1.95 -2.51 -9.78
N TYR A 72 3.19 -2.78 -9.39
CA TYR A 72 4.35 -2.05 -9.90
C TYR A 72 4.56 -2.30 -11.39
N SER A 73 4.42 -3.55 -11.84
CA SER A 73 4.52 -3.92 -13.26
C SER A 73 3.44 -3.24 -14.08
N ALA A 74 2.18 -3.29 -13.64
CA ALA A 74 1.08 -2.65 -14.36
C ALA A 74 1.25 -1.12 -14.44
N PHE A 75 1.76 -0.49 -13.38
CA PHE A 75 2.08 0.93 -13.39
C PHE A 75 3.27 1.25 -14.31
N ALA A 76 4.32 0.43 -14.28
CA ALA A 76 5.49 0.55 -15.15
C ALA A 76 5.06 0.50 -16.63
N ASP A 77 4.25 -0.49 -16.99
CA ASP A 77 3.72 -0.68 -18.33
C ASP A 77 2.90 0.53 -18.80
N SER A 78 2.09 1.12 -17.90
CA SER A 78 1.27 2.31 -18.22
C SER A 78 2.08 3.54 -18.62
N LEU A 79 3.34 3.63 -18.12
CA LEU A 79 4.26 4.72 -18.40
C LEU A 79 5.40 4.31 -19.35
N SER A 80 5.37 3.08 -19.88
CA SER A 80 6.46 2.50 -20.68
C SER A 80 7.82 2.55 -19.97
N MET A 81 7.81 2.38 -18.64
CA MET A 81 9.00 2.38 -17.80
C MET A 81 9.45 0.95 -17.52
N THR A 82 10.74 0.76 -17.25
CA THR A 82 11.23 -0.50 -16.69
C THR A 82 10.91 -0.59 -15.19
N MET A 83 11.00 -1.80 -14.64
CA MET A 83 10.78 -2.01 -13.21
C MET A 83 11.76 -1.24 -12.31
N PRO A 84 13.09 -1.24 -12.56
CA PRO A 84 14.03 -0.43 -11.77
C PRO A 84 13.69 1.06 -11.79
N GLU A 85 13.40 1.63 -12.96
CA GLU A 85 13.02 3.04 -13.10
C GLU A 85 11.73 3.34 -12.33
N THR A 86 10.75 2.44 -12.38
CA THR A 86 9.48 2.59 -11.65
C THR A 86 9.70 2.61 -10.14
N VAL A 87 10.59 1.74 -9.62
CA VAL A 87 10.93 1.71 -8.19
C VAL A 87 11.62 3.00 -7.73
N GLU A 88 12.47 3.59 -8.58
CA GLU A 88 13.09 4.90 -8.31
C GLU A 88 12.06 6.02 -8.37
N PHE A 89 11.23 6.04 -9.42
CA PHE A 89 10.24 7.07 -9.65
C PHE A 89 9.20 7.15 -8.52
N LEU A 90 8.73 6.02 -8.00
CA LEU A 90 7.81 5.95 -6.87
C LEU A 90 8.39 6.50 -5.55
N GLN A 91 9.70 6.76 -5.47
CA GLN A 91 10.33 7.43 -4.32
C GLN A 91 10.22 8.96 -4.41
N THR A 92 9.98 9.51 -5.61
CA THR A 92 9.76 10.93 -5.83
C THR A 92 8.33 11.34 -5.46
N PHE A 93 8.11 12.63 -5.19
CA PHE A 93 6.77 13.15 -4.97
C PHE A 93 5.88 13.00 -6.22
N GLU A 94 6.44 13.27 -7.40
CA GLU A 94 5.71 13.14 -8.67
C GLU A 94 5.24 11.70 -8.89
N GLY A 95 6.12 10.72 -8.74
CA GLY A 95 5.73 9.31 -8.85
C GLY A 95 4.70 8.88 -7.80
N CYS A 96 4.76 9.45 -6.58
CA CYS A 96 3.74 9.21 -5.55
C CYS A 96 2.35 9.72 -5.95
N VAL A 97 2.27 10.86 -6.65
CA VAL A 97 1.00 11.43 -7.14
C VAL A 97 0.52 10.69 -8.38
N GLN A 98 1.40 10.49 -9.37
CA GLN A 98 1.07 9.81 -10.63
C GLN A 98 0.55 8.38 -10.39
N SER A 99 1.20 7.62 -9.50
CA SER A 99 0.73 6.28 -9.15
C SER A 99 -0.63 6.27 -8.46
N ALA A 100 -0.95 7.30 -7.65
CA ALA A 100 -2.25 7.43 -7.02
C ALA A 100 -3.35 7.75 -8.05
N CYS A 101 -3.08 8.67 -8.98
CA CYS A 101 -3.98 9.00 -10.09
C CYS A 101 -4.22 7.79 -11.01
N TRP A 102 -3.13 7.11 -11.40
CA TRP A 102 -3.21 5.90 -12.21
C TRP A 102 -4.02 4.80 -11.52
N PHE A 103 -3.77 4.56 -10.23
CA PHE A 103 -4.53 3.54 -9.49
C PHE A 103 -6.00 3.89 -9.44
N TRP A 104 -6.32 5.16 -9.21
CA TRP A 104 -7.69 5.66 -9.15
C TRP A 104 -8.45 5.42 -10.46
N GLU A 105 -7.84 5.81 -11.58
CA GLU A 105 -8.41 5.63 -12.92
C GLU A 105 -8.53 4.15 -13.29
N SER A 106 -7.44 3.38 -13.13
CA SER A 106 -7.40 1.95 -13.47
C SER A 106 -8.38 1.10 -12.68
N ASN A 107 -8.77 1.55 -11.49
CA ASN A 107 -9.75 0.87 -10.64
C ASN A 107 -11.17 1.46 -10.76
N GLY A 108 -11.42 2.40 -11.69
CA GLY A 108 -12.74 2.95 -11.96
C GLY A 108 -13.38 3.61 -10.72
N LEU A 109 -12.59 4.39 -9.98
CA LEU A 109 -13.06 5.01 -8.73
C LEU A 109 -13.97 6.23 -8.96
N ASN A 110 -13.96 6.83 -10.15
CA ASN A 110 -14.81 7.98 -10.49
C ASN A 110 -16.30 7.68 -10.28
N ASP A 111 -16.82 6.57 -10.83
CA ASP A 111 -18.24 6.22 -10.71
C ASP A 111 -18.69 6.08 -9.25
N LEU A 112 -17.80 5.54 -8.39
CA LEU A 112 -18.07 5.38 -6.96
C LEU A 112 -17.99 6.73 -6.22
N ALA A 113 -17.07 7.61 -6.62
CA ALA A 113 -16.93 8.94 -6.06
C ALA A 113 -18.12 9.84 -6.42
N ASP A 114 -18.56 9.80 -7.67
CA ASP A 114 -19.73 10.56 -8.17
C ASP A 114 -21.02 10.12 -7.48
N ALA A 115 -21.14 8.83 -7.15
CA ALA A 115 -22.24 8.29 -6.36
C ALA A 115 -22.11 8.55 -4.85
N GLY A 116 -20.99 9.11 -4.37
CA GLY A 116 -20.70 9.27 -2.94
C GLY A 116 -20.51 7.94 -2.19
N ASP A 117 -20.23 6.83 -2.89
CA ASP A 117 -20.10 5.50 -2.31
C ASP A 117 -18.70 5.29 -1.68
N ILE A 118 -18.47 5.92 -0.53
CA ILE A 118 -17.21 5.81 0.22
C ILE A 118 -16.93 4.36 0.64
N LYS A 119 -17.98 3.59 0.91
CA LYS A 119 -17.88 2.19 1.32
C LYS A 119 -17.39 1.33 0.14
N GLY A 120 -17.96 1.52 -1.05
CA GLY A 120 -17.53 0.91 -2.29
C GLY A 120 -16.08 1.26 -2.62
N MET A 121 -15.73 2.55 -2.56
CA MET A 121 -14.35 3.00 -2.78
C MET A 121 -13.37 2.37 -1.81
N THR A 122 -13.71 2.33 -0.51
CA THR A 122 -12.85 1.73 0.51
C THR A 122 -12.59 0.25 0.22
N LYS A 123 -13.63 -0.51 -0.17
CA LYS A 123 -13.48 -1.91 -0.54
C LYS A 123 -12.62 -2.07 -1.79
N ARG A 124 -12.79 -1.22 -2.80
CA ARG A 124 -12.02 -1.29 -4.05
C ARG A 124 -10.54 -1.00 -3.80
N ILE A 125 -10.22 0.00 -2.98
CA ILE A 125 -8.85 0.40 -2.66
C ILE A 125 -8.16 -0.64 -1.75
N ASN A 126 -8.82 -1.09 -0.69
CA ASN A 126 -8.17 -1.91 0.36
C ASN A 126 -8.47 -3.41 0.27
N GLY A 127 -9.40 -3.83 -0.60
CA GLY A 127 -9.96 -5.19 -0.58
C GLY A 127 -10.90 -5.47 0.61
N GLY A 128 -11.21 -4.45 1.42
CA GLY A 128 -12.03 -4.57 2.63
C GLY A 128 -12.40 -3.20 3.22
N TYR A 129 -12.93 -3.18 4.44
CA TYR A 129 -13.48 -1.94 5.06
C TYR A 129 -12.59 -1.37 6.17
N ILE A 130 -11.32 -1.78 6.23
CA ILE A 130 -10.38 -1.26 7.23
C ILE A 130 -10.22 0.25 7.02
N GLY A 131 -10.43 1.02 8.11
CA GLY A 131 -10.36 2.48 8.10
C GLY A 131 -11.56 3.20 7.48
N LEU A 132 -12.70 2.53 7.26
CA LEU A 132 -13.88 3.14 6.62
C LEU A 132 -14.36 4.41 7.35
N GLU A 133 -14.51 4.38 8.67
CA GLU A 133 -14.99 5.54 9.45
C GLU A 133 -14.07 6.76 9.32
N ASP A 134 -12.75 6.54 9.31
CA ASP A 134 -11.78 7.62 9.11
C ASP A 134 -11.87 8.20 7.70
N ARG A 135 -12.10 7.36 6.68
CA ARG A 135 -12.32 7.81 5.30
C ARG A 135 -13.61 8.61 5.14
N ILE A 136 -14.70 8.19 5.79
CA ILE A 136 -15.96 8.94 5.81
C ILE A 136 -15.75 10.31 6.44
N LYS A 137 -15.06 10.37 7.59
CA LYS A 137 -14.75 11.63 8.26
C LYS A 137 -13.96 12.59 7.36
N HIS A 138 -12.88 12.12 6.73
CA HIS A 138 -12.07 12.95 5.84
C HIS A 138 -12.82 13.38 4.59
N TYR A 139 -13.66 12.50 4.03
CA TYR A 139 -14.50 12.85 2.87
C TYR A 139 -15.49 13.96 3.20
N GLN A 140 -16.21 13.85 4.33
CA GLN A 140 -17.15 14.89 4.74
C GLN A 140 -16.44 16.22 4.99
N HIS A 141 -15.30 16.20 5.67
CA HIS A 141 -14.52 17.41 5.86
C HIS A 141 -14.07 18.05 4.53
N ALA A 142 -13.69 17.25 3.54
CA ALA A 142 -13.33 17.76 2.22
C ALA A 142 -14.52 18.40 1.50
N LEU A 143 -15.71 17.78 1.58
CA LEU A 143 -16.95 18.36 1.04
C LEU A 143 -17.28 19.69 1.73
N ASP A 144 -17.19 19.76 3.06
CA ASP A 144 -17.45 20.99 3.82
C ASP A 144 -16.54 22.15 3.39
N VAL A 145 -15.28 21.86 3.06
CA VAL A 145 -14.29 22.88 2.66
C VAL A 145 -14.44 23.28 1.18
N LEU A 146 -14.80 22.35 0.30
CA LEU A 146 -14.81 22.57 -1.16
C LEU A 146 -16.19 22.94 -1.71
N CYS A 147 -17.26 22.58 -0.99
CA CYS A 147 -18.64 22.76 -1.42
C CYS A 147 -19.51 23.53 -0.42
N GLY A 148 -19.01 23.80 0.80
CA GLY A 148 -19.63 24.67 1.80
C GLY A 148 -19.21 26.13 1.64
#